data_AF-A0A6L9IRG0-F1
#
_entry.id   AF-A0A6L9IRG0-F1
#
_cell.length_a   1.000
_cell.length_b   1.000
_cell.length_c   1.000
_cell.angle_alpha   90.00
_cell.angle_beta   90.00
_cell.angle_gamma   90.00
#
_symmetry.space_group_name_H-M   'P 1'
#
loop_
_entity.id
_entity.type
_entity.pdbx_description
1 polymer ?
#
loop_
_entity_poly.entity_id
_entity_poly.type
_entity_poly.pdbx_seq_one_letter_code
_entity_poly.pdbx_strand_id
1 'polypeptide(L)'
;MIVRLMARLLTILTALTVSGCALLAPAPTIRQFSVTPNPIDRGDTLTIAWAVEGALRVELRRLSYDTNFGDPWLRPAVATVPDLPGTGSWTFEVPRDYRWPLRFEIEAVNLTGAVTALRSDVIGLRAYPCFFAPEDSCAAAPTAAPITWQPFERGHLMHVADPAAADDGTIYLLHEVWWQAFAAPTASAVEASTETPPDRLFAPQGLLGALWGTDDSVRAALGWATGPAESGSGQIQHAIRTEGMFDFFVIDGPRGRARLIGNPWDEAGPSWRLLDE
;
A
#
# COMPACT_ATOMS: atom_id res chain seq x y z
N MET A 1 94.27 -31.60 -17.80
CA MET A 1 93.95 -30.51 -16.85
C MET A 1 92.53 -30.04 -17.15
N ILE A 2 91.63 -30.25 -16.19
CA ILE A 2 90.24 -29.75 -16.07
C ILE A 2 89.17 -30.35 -17.00
N VAL A 3 88.42 -31.26 -16.37
CA VAL A 3 87.11 -31.82 -16.72
C VAL A 3 86.04 -30.71 -16.68
N ARG A 4 85.17 -30.60 -17.69
CA ARG A 4 83.92 -29.81 -17.61
C ARG A 4 82.71 -30.75 -17.62
N LEU A 5 82.12 -30.89 -16.44
CA LEU A 5 80.83 -31.51 -16.17
C LEU A 5 79.73 -30.52 -16.60
N MET A 6 78.80 -30.92 -17.46
CA MET A 6 77.52 -30.23 -17.64
C MET A 6 76.39 -31.24 -17.42
N ALA A 7 75.82 -31.22 -16.22
CA ALA A 7 74.56 -31.86 -15.92
C ALA A 7 73.42 -30.95 -16.40
N ARG A 8 72.64 -31.39 -17.39
CA ARG A 8 71.31 -30.82 -17.67
C ARG A 8 70.28 -31.62 -16.89
N LEU A 9 69.83 -31.05 -15.79
CA LEU A 9 68.66 -31.51 -15.04
C LEU A 9 67.42 -31.19 -15.88
N LEU A 10 66.76 -32.22 -16.41
CA LEU A 10 65.47 -32.09 -17.09
C LEU A 10 64.37 -32.23 -16.03
N THR A 11 63.87 -31.12 -15.51
CA THR A 11 62.72 -31.11 -14.60
C THR A 11 61.47 -31.39 -15.41
N ILE A 12 60.97 -32.62 -15.35
CA ILE A 12 59.69 -33.02 -15.94
C ILE A 12 58.59 -32.43 -15.05
N LEU A 13 57.93 -31.37 -15.51
CA LEU A 13 56.70 -30.86 -14.91
C LEU A 13 55.56 -31.79 -15.34
N THR A 14 55.17 -32.72 -14.48
CA THR A 14 53.97 -33.53 -14.71
C THR A 14 52.76 -32.64 -14.48
N ALA A 15 52.14 -32.16 -15.56
CA ALA A 15 50.82 -31.53 -15.48
C ALA A 15 49.80 -32.64 -15.14
N LEU A 16 49.43 -32.74 -13.86
CA LEU A 16 48.29 -33.54 -13.45
C LEU A 16 47.03 -32.83 -13.97
N THR A 17 46.52 -33.26 -15.12
CA THR A 17 45.15 -32.96 -15.51
C THR A 17 44.23 -33.79 -14.62
N VAL A 18 43.92 -33.26 -13.45
CA VAL A 18 42.77 -33.73 -12.68
C VAL A 18 41.56 -33.40 -13.55
N SER A 19 41.11 -34.39 -14.33
CA SER A 19 39.79 -34.37 -14.93
C SER A 19 38.81 -34.52 -13.78
N GLY A 20 38.62 -33.41 -13.07
CA GLY A 20 37.60 -33.28 -12.05
C GLY A 20 36.29 -33.39 -12.78
N CYS A 21 35.66 -34.55 -12.66
CA CYS A 21 34.21 -34.62 -12.76
C CYS A 21 33.71 -33.63 -11.69
N ALA A 22 33.47 -32.39 -12.09
CA ALA A 22 32.89 -31.39 -11.22
C ALA A 22 31.52 -31.96 -10.86
N LEU A 23 31.41 -32.52 -9.65
CA LEU A 23 30.14 -32.86 -9.05
C LEU A 23 29.33 -31.57 -9.09
N LEU A 24 28.40 -31.47 -10.04
CA LEU A 24 27.42 -30.41 -10.06
C LEU A 24 26.72 -30.47 -8.71
N ALA A 25 26.94 -29.43 -7.89
CA ALA A 25 26.25 -29.33 -6.62
C ALA A 25 24.74 -29.39 -6.90
N PRO A 26 23.97 -30.20 -6.14
CA PRO A 26 22.54 -30.27 -6.36
C PRO A 26 21.91 -28.89 -6.21
N ALA A 27 20.81 -28.66 -6.92
CA ALA A 27 20.03 -27.43 -6.75
C ALA A 27 19.58 -27.30 -5.28
N PRO A 28 19.44 -26.07 -4.75
CA PRO A 28 18.93 -25.85 -3.41
C PRO A 28 17.58 -26.53 -3.20
N THR A 29 17.29 -26.94 -1.97
CA THR A 29 15.99 -27.52 -1.62
C THR A 29 15.22 -26.59 -0.70
N ILE A 30 14.04 -26.15 -1.10
CA ILE A 30 13.12 -25.38 -0.26
C ILE A 30 12.31 -26.38 0.57
N ARG A 31 12.62 -26.50 1.86
CA ARG A 31 11.95 -27.41 2.82
C ARG A 31 10.63 -26.84 3.32
N GLN A 32 10.58 -25.52 3.50
CA GLN A 32 9.41 -24.80 3.98
C GLN A 32 9.32 -23.45 3.29
N PHE A 33 8.10 -23.07 2.92
CA PHE A 33 7.74 -21.71 2.58
C PHE A 33 6.28 -21.47 2.92
N SER A 34 6.00 -20.54 3.82
CA SER A 34 4.65 -20.27 4.31
C SER A 34 4.42 -18.78 4.52
N VAL A 35 3.20 -18.34 4.25
CA VAL A 35 2.75 -16.97 4.45
C VAL A 35 1.47 -17.00 5.27
N THR A 36 1.42 -16.32 6.41
CA THR A 36 0.31 -16.42 7.38
C THR A 36 0.09 -15.09 8.09
N PRO A 37 -1.15 -14.66 8.33
CA PRO A 37 -2.41 -15.36 8.04
C PRO A 37 -2.87 -15.23 6.58
N ASN A 38 -3.80 -16.11 6.18
CA ASN A 38 -4.53 -16.07 4.91
C ASN A 38 -5.99 -16.54 5.16
N PRO A 39 -7.03 -15.69 4.98
CA PRO A 39 -6.97 -14.29 4.53
C PRO A 39 -6.39 -13.34 5.60
N ILE A 40 -6.01 -12.14 5.16
CA ILE A 40 -5.41 -11.06 5.98
C ILE A 40 -6.26 -9.78 5.88
N ASP A 41 -6.29 -9.00 6.96
CA ASP A 41 -6.92 -7.68 7.00
C ASP A 41 -5.95 -6.59 6.48
N ARG A 42 -6.50 -5.52 5.90
CA ARG A 42 -5.68 -4.37 5.47
C ARG A 42 -5.24 -3.60 6.72
N GLY A 43 -3.98 -3.15 6.75
CA GLY A 43 -3.35 -2.56 7.94
C GLY A 43 -2.75 -3.59 8.90
N ASP A 44 -3.01 -4.89 8.72
CA ASP A 44 -2.43 -5.94 9.55
C ASP A 44 -1.08 -6.42 8.99
N THR A 45 -0.35 -7.16 9.82
CA THR A 45 0.95 -7.74 9.47
C THR A 45 0.83 -9.24 9.18
N LEU A 46 1.40 -9.66 8.05
CA LEU A 46 1.61 -11.07 7.73
C LEU A 46 3.07 -11.49 8.00
N THR A 47 3.26 -12.77 8.26
CA THR A 47 4.56 -13.41 8.48
C THR A 47 4.87 -14.35 7.32
N ILE A 48 6.06 -14.18 6.73
CA ILE A 48 6.62 -15.02 5.69
C ILE A 48 7.78 -15.80 6.28
N ALA A 49 7.68 -17.12 6.33
CA ALA A 49 8.69 -18.00 6.91
C ALA A 49 9.22 -19.01 5.88
N TRP A 50 10.51 -19.31 5.95
CA TRP A 50 11.17 -20.22 5.02
C TRP A 50 12.28 -21.06 5.66
N ALA A 51 12.56 -22.19 5.03
CA ALA A 51 13.73 -23.02 5.28
C ALA A 51 14.26 -23.59 3.96
N VAL A 52 15.52 -23.30 3.67
CA VAL A 52 16.23 -23.64 2.42
C VAL A 52 17.57 -24.29 2.77
N GLU A 53 17.85 -25.41 2.10
CA GLU A 53 19.12 -26.13 2.21
C GLU A 53 19.93 -26.02 0.92
N GLY A 54 21.26 -25.97 1.04
CA GLY A 54 22.17 -25.95 -0.11
C GLY A 54 22.21 -24.65 -0.91
N ALA A 55 21.60 -23.57 -0.39
CA ALA A 55 21.65 -22.25 -1.00
C ALA A 55 22.90 -21.47 -0.59
N LEU A 56 23.50 -20.80 -1.55
CA LEU A 56 24.46 -19.72 -1.34
C LEU A 56 23.73 -18.39 -1.12
N ARG A 57 22.65 -18.16 -1.87
CA ARG A 57 21.84 -16.94 -1.83
C ARG A 57 20.37 -17.29 -1.75
N VAL A 58 19.62 -16.57 -0.93
CA VAL A 58 18.17 -16.65 -0.85
C VAL A 58 17.60 -15.25 -1.04
N GLU A 59 16.56 -15.13 -1.85
CA GLU A 59 15.86 -13.87 -2.13
C GLU A 59 14.36 -14.06 -1.94
N LEU A 60 13.69 -13.04 -1.42
CA LEU A 60 12.23 -12.97 -1.33
C LEU A 60 11.72 -11.86 -2.23
N ARG A 61 10.71 -12.17 -3.05
CA ARG A 61 10.06 -11.23 -3.97
C ARG A 61 8.58 -11.11 -3.65
N ARG A 62 8.08 -9.88 -3.56
CA ARG A 62 6.64 -9.61 -3.65
C ARG A 62 6.26 -9.49 -5.11
N LEU A 63 5.39 -10.37 -5.58
CA LEU A 63 4.93 -10.39 -6.95
C LEU A 63 3.80 -9.38 -7.15
N SER A 64 3.82 -8.65 -8.27
CA SER A 64 2.67 -7.83 -8.68
C SER A 64 1.50 -8.74 -9.05
N TYR A 65 0.30 -8.38 -8.62
CA TYR A 65 -0.95 -8.94 -9.13
C TYR A 65 -1.47 -7.96 -10.18
N ASP A 66 -0.97 -8.08 -11.40
CA ASP A 66 -1.54 -7.36 -12.53
C ASP A 66 -2.25 -8.38 -13.43
N THR A 67 -3.55 -8.19 -13.60
CA THR A 67 -4.40 -8.98 -14.49
C THR A 67 -4.23 -8.56 -15.96
N ASN A 68 -3.64 -7.40 -16.25
CA ASN A 68 -3.45 -6.85 -17.59
C ASN A 68 -2.17 -7.31 -18.28
N PHE A 69 -1.16 -7.76 -17.53
CA PHE A 69 -0.03 -8.47 -18.13
C PHE A 69 -0.40 -9.94 -18.27
N GLY A 70 -1.07 -10.27 -19.39
CA GLY A 70 -1.28 -11.65 -19.86
C GLY A 70 0.02 -12.43 -20.12
N ASP A 71 1.17 -11.94 -19.64
CA ASP A 71 2.46 -12.58 -19.68
C ASP A 71 2.88 -13.04 -18.26
N PRO A 72 2.80 -14.34 -17.95
CA PRO A 72 3.28 -14.89 -16.68
C PRO A 72 4.79 -14.68 -16.44
N TRP A 73 5.55 -14.24 -17.45
CA TRP A 73 6.99 -13.99 -17.41
C TRP A 73 7.37 -12.52 -17.14
N LEU A 74 6.45 -11.56 -17.28
CA LEU A 74 6.66 -10.14 -16.96
C LEU A 74 5.93 -9.79 -15.66
N ARG A 75 6.49 -10.22 -14.53
CA ARG A 75 6.01 -9.81 -13.20
C ARG A 75 7.15 -9.08 -12.50
N PRO A 76 7.26 -7.75 -12.62
CA PRO A 76 8.27 -7.04 -11.86
C PRO A 76 8.02 -7.32 -10.37
N ALA A 77 9.06 -7.78 -9.67
CA ALA A 77 9.02 -7.80 -8.23
C ALA A 77 8.76 -6.35 -7.78
N VAL A 78 7.65 -6.12 -7.08
CA VAL A 78 7.33 -4.77 -6.59
C VAL A 78 8.27 -4.43 -5.42
N ALA A 79 8.82 -5.45 -4.76
CA ALA A 79 9.90 -5.34 -3.81
C ALA A 79 10.71 -6.65 -3.80
N THR A 80 12.02 -6.52 -3.63
CA THR A 80 12.94 -7.65 -3.47
C THR A 80 13.73 -7.46 -2.18
N VAL A 81 13.81 -8.50 -1.36
CA VAL A 81 14.68 -8.55 -0.18
C VAL A 81 15.82 -9.53 -0.50
N PRO A 82 17.04 -9.03 -0.75
CA PRO A 82 18.18 -9.88 -1.10
C PRO A 82 18.86 -10.48 0.15
N ASP A 83 19.77 -11.42 -0.10
CA ASP A 83 20.73 -11.97 0.86
C ASP A 83 20.12 -12.48 2.18
N LEU A 84 18.97 -13.15 2.07
CA LEU A 84 18.30 -13.77 3.19
C LEU A 84 19.08 -15.00 3.71
N PRO A 85 19.03 -15.29 5.03
CA PRO A 85 19.57 -16.53 5.56
C PRO A 85 18.81 -17.75 5.01
N GLY A 86 19.45 -18.93 5.02
CA GLY A 86 18.83 -20.17 4.56
C GLY A 86 17.54 -20.52 5.32
N THR A 87 17.43 -20.16 6.60
CA THR A 87 16.19 -20.27 7.37
C THR A 87 15.88 -18.92 8.01
N GLY A 88 14.64 -18.49 7.94
CA GLY A 88 14.27 -17.18 8.47
C GLY A 88 12.78 -16.90 8.44
N SER A 89 12.45 -15.71 8.92
CA SER A 89 11.11 -15.16 8.93
C SER A 89 11.20 -13.66 8.65
N TRP A 90 10.21 -13.13 7.95
CA TRP A 90 10.07 -11.71 7.64
C TRP A 90 8.61 -11.29 7.79
N THR A 91 8.37 -10.05 8.19
CA THR A 91 7.03 -9.49 8.38
C THR A 91 6.73 -8.43 7.33
N PHE A 92 5.51 -8.45 6.82
CA PHE A 92 5.00 -7.46 5.88
C PHE A 92 3.73 -6.83 6.44
N GLU A 93 3.73 -5.51 6.62
CA GLU A 93 2.51 -4.76 6.89
C GLU A 93 1.75 -4.54 5.59
N VAL A 94 0.50 -4.99 5.54
CA VAL A 94 -0.38 -4.77 4.38
C VAL A 94 -0.89 -3.33 4.45
N PRO A 95 -0.64 -2.48 3.44
CA PRO A 95 -1.17 -1.11 3.45
C PRO A 95 -2.69 -1.09 3.63
N ARG A 96 -3.20 -0.09 4.35
CA ARG A 96 -4.65 0.07 4.61
C ARG A 96 -5.48 0.23 3.33
N ASP A 97 -4.87 0.78 2.30
CA ASP A 97 -5.42 1.02 0.96
C ASP A 97 -5.09 -0.09 -0.05
N TYR A 98 -4.48 -1.21 0.39
CA TYR A 98 -4.05 -2.27 -0.51
C TYR A 98 -5.24 -2.92 -1.23
N ARG A 99 -5.10 -3.13 -2.54
CA ARG A 99 -6.23 -3.47 -3.41
C ARG A 99 -6.27 -4.91 -3.90
N TRP A 100 -5.09 -5.50 -4.03
CA TRP A 100 -4.94 -6.74 -4.75
C TRP A 100 -4.63 -7.91 -3.81
N PRO A 101 -4.88 -9.15 -4.23
CA PRO A 101 -4.33 -10.29 -3.52
C PRO A 101 -2.80 -10.23 -3.49
N LEU A 102 -2.21 -10.67 -2.38
CA LEU A 102 -0.76 -10.71 -2.22
C LEU A 102 -0.21 -12.06 -2.69
N ARG A 103 1.00 -12.04 -3.26
CA ARG A 103 1.75 -13.25 -3.53
C ARG A 103 3.25 -13.02 -3.39
N PHE A 104 3.91 -13.98 -2.79
CA PHE A 104 5.36 -13.98 -2.57
C PHE A 104 6.02 -15.16 -3.26
N GLU A 105 7.26 -14.96 -3.68
CA GLU A 105 8.14 -15.99 -4.23
C GLU A 105 9.47 -15.97 -3.49
N ILE A 106 9.94 -17.14 -3.09
CA ILE A 106 11.29 -17.32 -2.58
C ILE A 106 12.14 -17.99 -3.65
N GLU A 107 13.31 -17.44 -3.91
CA GLU A 107 14.30 -17.97 -4.85
C GLU A 107 15.59 -18.30 -4.10
N ALA A 108 16.16 -19.46 -4.40
CA ALA A 108 17.40 -19.96 -3.82
C ALA A 108 18.38 -20.31 -4.93
N VAL A 109 19.63 -19.87 -4.79
CA VAL A 109 20.71 -20.12 -5.76
C VAL A 109 21.90 -20.76 -5.04
N ASN A 110 22.48 -21.82 -5.59
CA ASN A 110 23.69 -22.45 -5.05
C ASN A 110 24.99 -21.88 -5.64
N LEU A 111 26.14 -22.41 -5.21
CA LEU A 111 27.47 -22.00 -5.68
C LEU A 111 27.73 -22.25 -7.17
N THR A 112 27.00 -23.18 -7.81
CA THR A 112 27.15 -23.47 -9.25
C THR A 112 26.15 -22.68 -10.11
N GLY A 113 25.35 -21.81 -9.49
CA GLY A 113 24.29 -21.05 -10.17
C GLY A 113 23.00 -21.83 -10.43
N ALA A 114 22.83 -23.03 -9.86
CA ALA A 114 21.57 -23.76 -9.95
C ALA A 114 20.51 -23.06 -9.07
N VAL A 115 19.31 -22.88 -9.63
CA VAL A 115 18.23 -22.11 -9.03
C VAL A 115 17.06 -23.02 -8.65
N THR A 116 16.40 -22.72 -7.54
CA THR A 116 15.11 -23.30 -7.15
C THR A 116 14.23 -22.18 -6.60
N ALA A 117 12.98 -22.10 -7.06
CA ALA A 117 12.03 -21.09 -6.61
C ALA A 117 10.69 -21.72 -6.24
N LEU A 118 10.02 -21.14 -5.25
CA LEU A 118 8.69 -21.56 -4.81
C LEU A 118 7.80 -20.34 -4.57
N ARG A 119 6.55 -20.45 -4.99
CA ARG A 119 5.53 -19.41 -4.78
C ARG A 119 4.63 -19.81 -3.64
N SER A 120 4.22 -18.82 -2.87
CA SER A 120 3.15 -18.95 -1.89
C SER A 120 1.79 -19.11 -2.59
N ASP A 121 0.81 -19.57 -1.82
CA ASP A 121 -0.59 -19.43 -2.16
C ASP A 121 -0.96 -17.95 -2.34
N VAL A 122 -2.04 -17.70 -3.06
CA VAL A 122 -2.61 -16.36 -3.15
C VAL A 122 -3.16 -15.99 -1.78
N ILE A 123 -2.67 -14.90 -1.22
CA ILE A 123 -3.13 -14.38 0.06
C ILE A 123 -4.29 -13.43 -0.21
N GLY A 124 -5.49 -13.86 0.15
CA GLY A 124 -6.71 -13.08 -0.02
C GLY A 124 -6.79 -11.96 1.01
N LEU A 125 -7.30 -10.80 0.57
CA LEU A 125 -7.75 -9.76 1.50
C LEU A 125 -9.09 -10.19 2.09
N ARG A 126 -9.26 -10.02 3.39
CA ARG A 126 -10.55 -10.25 4.04
C ARG A 126 -11.56 -9.23 3.52
N ALA A 127 -12.68 -9.75 3.02
CA ALA A 127 -13.83 -8.96 2.58
C ALA A 127 -14.82 -8.81 3.73
N TYR A 128 -15.28 -7.59 3.97
CA TYR A 128 -16.37 -7.30 4.89
C TYR A 128 -17.62 -6.92 4.10
N PRO A 129 -18.82 -7.11 4.68
CA PRO A 129 -20.01 -6.52 4.13
C PRO A 129 -19.83 -5.00 4.03
N CYS A 130 -20.14 -4.46 2.85
CA CYS A 130 -20.26 -3.03 2.70
C CYS A 130 -21.38 -2.52 3.61
N PHE A 131 -21.17 -1.36 4.21
CA PHE A 131 -22.22 -0.60 4.90
C PHE A 131 -23.49 -0.43 4.05
N PHE A 132 -23.34 -0.49 2.73
CA PHE A 132 -24.42 -0.39 1.74
C PHE A 132 -24.20 -1.46 0.67
N ALA A 133 -24.73 -2.66 0.90
CA ALA A 133 -24.84 -3.70 -0.13
C ALA A 133 -26.18 -3.51 -0.89
N PRO A 134 -26.29 -3.97 -2.16
CA PRO A 134 -25.93 -5.34 -2.52
C PRO A 134 -24.79 -5.42 -3.55
N GLU A 135 -23.91 -4.43 -3.64
CA GLU A 135 -22.81 -4.52 -4.62
C GLU A 135 -21.77 -5.55 -4.17
N ASP A 136 -21.44 -6.48 -5.08
CA ASP A 136 -20.34 -7.46 -4.98
C ASP A 136 -18.99 -6.74 -4.82
N SER A 137 -18.72 -6.23 -3.63
CA SER A 137 -17.56 -5.39 -3.34
C SER A 137 -16.83 -5.92 -2.12
N CYS A 138 -15.51 -6.02 -2.25
CA CYS A 138 -14.61 -6.49 -1.19
C CYS A 138 -14.23 -5.30 -0.31
N ALA A 139 -15.09 -4.95 0.65
CA ALA A 139 -14.79 -3.87 1.57
C ALA A 139 -13.74 -4.25 2.60
N ALA A 140 -12.97 -3.26 3.02
CA ALA A 140 -12.14 -3.32 4.21
C ALA A 140 -13.00 -3.34 5.48
N ALA A 141 -12.36 -3.67 6.60
CA ALA A 141 -12.97 -3.52 7.91
C ALA A 141 -13.33 -2.03 8.13
N PRO A 142 -14.53 -1.73 8.64
CA PRO A 142 -14.85 -0.42 9.18
C PRO A 142 -13.78 0.11 10.12
N THR A 143 -13.27 1.31 9.85
CA THR A 143 -12.32 2.00 10.72
C THR A 143 -13.01 3.16 11.40
N ALA A 144 -12.98 3.21 12.73
CA ALA A 144 -13.49 4.34 13.49
C ALA A 144 -12.53 5.53 13.38
N ALA A 145 -13.06 6.72 13.14
CA ALA A 145 -12.26 7.94 13.05
C ALA A 145 -13.00 9.13 13.68
N PRO A 146 -12.30 10.08 14.30
CA PRO A 146 -12.83 11.41 14.54
C PRO A 146 -13.13 12.11 13.21
N ILE A 147 -14.31 12.71 13.11
CA ILE A 147 -14.77 13.42 11.92
C ILE A 147 -15.23 14.81 12.31
N THR A 148 -14.81 15.82 11.55
CA THR A 148 -15.35 17.18 11.65
C THR A 148 -16.00 17.58 10.33
N TRP A 149 -17.24 18.02 10.38
CA TRP A 149 -18.05 18.37 9.21
C TRP A 149 -18.53 19.81 9.26
N GLN A 150 -18.40 20.56 8.17
CA GLN A 150 -18.93 21.92 8.07
C GLN A 150 -19.65 22.15 6.72
N PRO A 151 -20.91 22.63 6.73
CA PRO A 151 -21.64 23.00 5.52
C PRO A 151 -21.27 24.39 5.02
N PHE A 152 -21.27 24.53 3.70
CA PHE A 152 -20.96 25.75 2.95
C PHE A 152 -22.08 26.03 1.93
N GLU A 153 -22.06 27.23 1.35
CA GLU A 153 -23.06 27.65 0.37
C GLU A 153 -23.19 26.70 -0.83
N ARG A 154 -22.08 26.10 -1.27
CA ARG A 154 -22.03 25.20 -2.43
C ARG A 154 -21.45 23.82 -2.14
N GLY A 155 -21.49 23.38 -0.88
CA GLY A 155 -20.95 22.06 -0.54
C GLY A 155 -20.61 21.88 0.92
N HIS A 156 -19.62 21.01 1.16
CA HIS A 156 -19.17 20.66 2.50
C HIS A 156 -17.65 20.51 2.53
N LEU A 157 -17.07 20.82 3.68
CA LEU A 157 -15.77 20.29 4.05
C LEU A 157 -15.94 19.25 5.15
N MET A 158 -15.21 18.15 5.01
CA MET A 158 -15.17 17.07 5.99
C MET A 158 -13.73 16.68 6.28
N HIS A 159 -13.30 16.87 7.51
CA HIS A 159 -12.03 16.35 7.99
C HIS A 159 -12.25 14.98 8.62
N VAL A 160 -11.44 14.03 8.18
CA VAL A 160 -11.30 12.68 8.74
C VAL A 160 -9.92 12.62 9.37
N ALA A 161 -9.87 12.47 10.69
CA ALA A 161 -8.60 12.29 11.38
C ALA A 161 -8.07 10.87 11.17
N ASP A 162 -6.80 10.75 10.81
CA ASP A 162 -6.08 9.48 10.79
C ASP A 162 -4.96 9.52 11.83
N PRO A 163 -5.14 8.90 13.01
CA PRO A 163 -4.12 8.92 14.05
C PRO A 163 -2.85 8.14 13.67
N ALA A 164 -2.88 7.36 12.60
CA ALA A 164 -1.72 6.62 12.10
C ALA A 164 -0.98 7.37 10.97
N ALA A 165 -1.56 8.43 10.41
CA ALA A 165 -0.90 9.25 9.39
C ALA A 165 0.14 10.18 10.02
N ALA A 166 1.13 10.58 9.21
CA ALA A 166 2.11 11.59 9.61
C ALA A 166 1.48 13.00 9.72
N ASP A 167 0.37 13.21 9.02
CA ASP A 167 -0.46 14.41 9.04
C ASP A 167 -1.71 14.17 9.90
N ASP A 168 -2.47 15.22 10.23
CA ASP A 168 -3.68 15.10 11.06
C ASP A 168 -4.87 14.44 10.34
N GLY A 169 -4.65 13.80 9.19
CA GLY A 169 -5.65 13.07 8.41
C GLY A 169 -5.93 13.71 7.04
N THR A 170 -7.15 13.55 6.55
CA THR A 170 -7.56 13.99 5.20
C THR A 170 -8.76 14.93 5.31
N ILE A 171 -8.75 16.02 4.54
CA ILE A 171 -9.90 16.91 4.36
C ILE A 171 -10.52 16.63 2.99
N TYR A 172 -11.80 16.32 2.96
CA TYR A 172 -12.60 16.13 1.76
C TYR A 172 -13.42 17.38 1.47
N LEU A 173 -13.27 17.92 0.26
CA LEU A 173 -14.16 18.91 -0.32
C LEU A 173 -15.24 18.18 -1.11
N LEU A 174 -16.50 18.43 -0.76
CA LEU A 174 -17.67 17.86 -1.42
C LEU A 174 -18.46 19.01 -2.08
N HIS A 175 -18.39 19.14 -3.41
CA HIS A 175 -19.03 20.25 -4.13
C HIS A 175 -19.93 19.73 -5.24
N GLU A 176 -21.23 20.01 -5.11
CA GLU A 176 -22.28 19.56 -6.03
C GLU A 176 -22.19 18.06 -6.34
N VAL A 177 -21.57 17.69 -7.46
CA VAL A 177 -21.46 16.31 -7.96
C VAL A 177 -20.03 15.77 -7.98
N TRP A 178 -19.04 16.53 -7.50
CA TRP A 178 -17.65 16.12 -7.45
C TRP A 178 -17.05 16.32 -6.07
N TRP A 179 -15.93 15.66 -5.82
CA TRP A 179 -15.21 15.79 -4.57
C TRP A 179 -13.70 15.74 -4.79
N GLN A 180 -12.93 16.26 -3.83
CA GLN A 180 -11.46 16.25 -3.83
C GLN A 180 -10.93 16.01 -2.42
N ALA A 181 -9.79 15.33 -2.30
CA ALA A 181 -9.10 15.15 -1.03
C ALA A 181 -7.87 16.07 -0.92
N PHE A 182 -7.61 16.53 0.30
CA PHE A 182 -6.46 17.33 0.68
C PHE A 182 -5.83 16.71 1.92
N ALA A 183 -4.50 16.74 2.02
CA ALA A 183 -3.83 16.44 3.28
C ALA A 183 -4.23 17.49 4.32
N ALA A 184 -4.60 17.05 5.52
CA ALA A 184 -4.88 18.00 6.60
C ALA A 184 -3.56 18.65 7.04
N PRO A 185 -3.50 19.99 7.19
CA PRO A 185 -2.32 20.62 7.78
C PRO A 185 -2.14 20.15 9.21
N THR A 186 -0.92 20.25 9.76
CA THR A 186 -0.73 19.99 11.20
C THR A 186 -1.48 21.03 12.03
N ALA A 187 -2.09 20.62 13.13
CA ALA A 187 -2.95 21.45 13.98
C ALA A 187 -2.21 22.67 14.54
N SER A 188 -0.89 22.56 14.71
CA SER A 188 -0.02 23.67 15.11
C SER A 188 0.17 24.74 14.03
N ALA A 189 -0.13 24.45 12.76
CA ALA A 189 -0.01 25.38 11.64
C ALA A 189 -1.34 26.08 11.29
N VAL A 190 -2.40 25.82 12.06
CA VAL A 190 -3.74 26.35 11.80
C VAL A 190 -3.87 27.75 12.38
N GLU A 191 -3.83 28.77 11.52
CA GLU A 191 -4.34 30.09 11.87
C GLU A 191 -5.84 30.18 11.55
N ALA A 192 -6.60 30.82 12.44
CA ALA A 192 -8.01 31.09 12.17
C ALA A 192 -8.13 32.11 11.04
N SER A 193 -9.14 31.95 10.18
CA SER A 193 -9.51 33.00 9.22
C SER A 193 -9.79 34.29 10.00
N THR A 194 -9.15 35.38 9.58
CA THR A 194 -9.38 36.72 10.14
C THR A 194 -10.48 37.48 9.38
N GLU A 195 -11.03 36.87 8.32
CA GLU A 195 -12.08 37.47 7.53
C GLU A 195 -13.40 37.45 8.30
N THR A 196 -14.10 38.58 8.27
CA THR A 196 -15.44 38.70 8.89
C THR A 196 -16.47 38.09 7.96
N PRO A 197 -17.24 37.09 8.40
CA PRO A 197 -18.25 36.46 7.54
C PRO A 197 -19.40 37.43 7.28
N PRO A 198 -20.06 37.33 6.10
CA PRO A 198 -21.32 38.04 5.85
C PRO A 198 -22.40 37.70 6.87
N ASP A 199 -23.45 38.53 6.94
CA ASP A 199 -24.60 38.33 7.82
C ASP A 199 -25.15 36.90 7.69
N ARG A 200 -25.31 36.22 8.84
CA ARG A 200 -25.84 34.84 8.98
C ARG A 200 -24.94 33.73 8.42
N LEU A 201 -23.70 34.05 8.08
CA LEU A 201 -22.69 33.06 7.70
C LEU A 201 -21.65 32.92 8.81
N PHE A 202 -20.85 31.87 8.72
CA PHE A 202 -19.86 31.51 9.73
C PHE A 202 -18.46 31.60 9.13
N ALA A 203 -17.50 32.11 9.92
CA ALA A 203 -16.09 31.98 9.57
C ALA A 203 -15.67 30.52 9.81
N PRO A 204 -15.11 29.83 8.80
CA PRO A 204 -14.50 28.52 8.99
C PRO A 204 -13.36 28.59 10.02
N GLN A 205 -13.25 27.58 10.89
CA GLN A 205 -12.25 27.51 11.96
C GLN A 205 -11.52 26.17 11.95
N GLY A 206 -10.43 26.07 12.71
CA GLY A 206 -9.66 24.83 12.83
C GLY A 206 -9.05 24.41 11.49
N LEU A 207 -8.83 23.10 11.31
CA LEU A 207 -8.25 22.52 10.10
C LEU A 207 -9.04 22.87 8.83
N LEU A 208 -10.37 22.91 8.93
CA LEU A 208 -11.24 23.28 7.81
C LEU A 208 -11.07 24.75 7.43
N GLY A 209 -10.97 25.62 8.44
CA GLY A 209 -10.72 27.05 8.23
C GLY A 209 -9.32 27.35 7.70
N ALA A 210 -8.32 26.58 8.10
CA ALA A 210 -6.97 26.68 7.53
C ALA A 210 -7.00 26.41 6.02
N LEU A 211 -7.53 25.27 5.60
CA LEU A 211 -7.63 24.92 4.17
C LEU A 211 -8.41 25.97 3.39
N TRP A 212 -9.59 26.36 3.88
CA TRP A 212 -10.44 27.35 3.22
C TRP A 212 -9.76 28.73 3.12
N GLY A 213 -9.02 29.15 4.15
CA GLY A 213 -8.34 30.44 4.17
C GLY A 213 -7.08 30.49 3.30
N THR A 214 -6.40 29.35 3.12
CA THR A 214 -5.14 29.27 2.36
C THR A 214 -5.31 28.90 0.89
N ASP A 215 -6.39 28.20 0.53
CA ASP A 215 -6.63 27.73 -0.83
C ASP A 215 -7.79 28.50 -1.50
N ASP A 216 -7.43 29.44 -2.39
CA ASP A 216 -8.37 30.26 -3.13
C ASP A 216 -9.34 29.43 -3.98
N SER A 217 -8.93 28.25 -4.46
CA SER A 217 -9.79 27.37 -5.26
C SER A 217 -10.86 26.71 -4.40
N VAL A 218 -10.51 26.27 -3.20
CA VAL A 218 -11.45 25.71 -2.22
C VAL A 218 -12.48 26.77 -1.82
N ARG A 219 -12.02 27.97 -1.49
CA ARG A 219 -12.88 29.11 -1.14
C ARG A 219 -13.79 29.52 -2.30
N ALA A 220 -13.25 29.64 -3.50
CA ALA A 220 -14.01 29.99 -4.70
C ALA A 220 -15.01 28.91 -5.11
N ALA A 221 -14.77 27.64 -4.78
CA ALA A 221 -15.71 26.55 -5.00
C ALA A 221 -16.85 26.60 -3.96
N LEU A 222 -16.54 26.70 -2.67
CA LEU A 222 -17.53 26.49 -1.61
C LEU A 222 -18.32 27.74 -1.20
N GLY A 223 -17.72 28.93 -1.29
CA GLY A 223 -18.26 30.13 -0.64
C GLY A 223 -18.07 30.12 0.87
N TRP A 224 -18.95 30.77 1.63
CA TRP A 224 -18.90 30.85 3.09
C TRP A 224 -19.56 29.65 3.77
N ALA A 225 -19.20 29.39 5.03
CA ALA A 225 -19.87 28.37 5.81
C ALA A 225 -21.29 28.82 6.20
N THR A 226 -22.27 27.93 6.02
CA THR A 226 -23.69 28.18 6.32
C THR A 226 -24.08 27.69 7.71
N GLY A 227 -23.16 27.00 8.40
CA GLY A 227 -23.33 26.51 9.76
C GLY A 227 -22.01 26.31 10.49
N PRO A 228 -22.06 26.06 11.81
CA PRO A 228 -20.87 25.72 12.57
C PRO A 228 -20.31 24.35 12.13
N ALA A 229 -19.00 24.18 12.33
CA ALA A 229 -18.36 22.89 12.26
C ALA A 229 -18.86 22.00 13.40
N GLU A 230 -19.15 20.74 13.08
CA GLU A 230 -19.58 19.72 14.04
C GLU A 230 -18.59 18.57 14.05
N SER A 231 -18.04 18.29 15.23
CA SER A 231 -17.12 17.17 15.43
C SER A 231 -17.83 16.00 16.10
N GLY A 232 -17.50 14.78 15.68
CA GLY A 232 -18.02 13.55 16.25
C GLY A 232 -17.11 12.36 15.93
N SER A 233 -17.55 11.17 16.33
CA SER A 233 -16.96 9.92 15.88
C SER A 233 -17.75 9.37 14.69
N GLY A 234 -17.05 8.79 13.74
CA GLY A 234 -17.67 8.14 12.60
C GLY A 234 -16.96 6.86 12.19
N GLN A 235 -17.45 6.24 11.13
CA GLN A 235 -16.82 5.07 10.53
C GLN A 235 -16.50 5.31 9.06
N ILE A 236 -15.37 4.76 8.64
CA ILE A 236 -14.88 4.81 7.27
C ILE A 236 -14.73 3.40 6.77
N GLN A 237 -15.22 3.15 5.57
CA GLN A 237 -15.04 1.88 4.91
C GLN A 237 -14.63 2.11 3.47
N HIS A 238 -13.49 1.54 3.10
CA HIS A 238 -13.00 1.50 1.73
C HIS A 238 -13.50 0.22 1.06
N ALA A 239 -13.98 0.33 -0.17
CA ALA A 239 -14.42 -0.80 -0.95
C ALA A 239 -13.94 -0.69 -2.39
N ILE A 240 -13.55 -1.84 -2.94
CA ILE A 240 -13.11 -1.97 -4.32
C ILE A 240 -14.21 -2.73 -5.05
N ARG A 241 -14.71 -2.17 -6.15
CA ARG A 241 -15.58 -2.92 -7.06
C ARG A 241 -14.74 -3.97 -7.80
N THR A 242 -15.24 -5.18 -7.85
CA THR A 242 -14.62 -6.29 -8.61
C THR A 242 -14.70 -6.09 -10.13
N GLU A 243 -15.64 -5.28 -10.62
CA GLU A 243 -15.89 -5.07 -12.07
C GLU A 243 -15.63 -3.63 -12.57
N GLY A 244 -15.03 -2.75 -11.76
CA GLY A 244 -14.74 -1.38 -12.16
C GLY A 244 -13.58 -0.77 -11.37
N MET A 245 -12.85 0.17 -11.98
CA MET A 245 -11.67 0.80 -11.37
C MET A 245 -12.01 1.70 -10.17
N PHE A 246 -13.28 2.08 -10.02
CA PHE A 246 -13.68 3.05 -9.01
C PHE A 246 -13.60 2.45 -7.60
N ASP A 247 -12.78 3.07 -6.77
CA ASP A 247 -12.94 2.95 -5.33
C ASP A 247 -14.23 3.66 -4.92
N PHE A 248 -14.89 3.13 -3.89
CA PHE A 248 -15.74 4.00 -3.11
C PHE A 248 -15.33 3.90 -1.66
N PHE A 249 -15.43 5.02 -0.98
CA PHE A 249 -15.34 5.06 0.46
C PHE A 249 -16.60 5.71 1.01
N VAL A 250 -17.03 5.21 2.14
CA VAL A 250 -18.19 5.76 2.82
C VAL A 250 -17.75 6.27 4.16
N ILE A 251 -18.25 7.46 4.46
CA ILE A 251 -18.00 8.14 5.71
C ILE A 251 -19.35 8.31 6.39
N ASP A 252 -19.50 7.63 7.53
CA ASP A 252 -20.63 7.79 8.43
C ASP A 252 -20.24 8.81 9.50
N GLY A 253 -20.85 10.00 9.48
CA GLY A 253 -20.50 11.12 10.34
C GLY A 253 -21.69 11.68 11.12
N PRO A 254 -21.47 12.71 11.96
CA PRO A 254 -22.50 13.26 12.84
C PRO A 254 -23.73 13.83 12.12
N ARG A 255 -23.60 14.18 10.83
CA ARG A 255 -24.69 14.70 9.99
C ARG A 255 -25.24 13.69 8.97
N GLY A 256 -24.90 12.41 9.14
CA GLY A 256 -25.32 11.34 8.25
C GLY A 256 -24.19 10.82 7.38
N ARG A 257 -24.56 10.04 6.37
CA ARG A 257 -23.62 9.22 5.60
C ARG A 257 -23.34 9.82 4.23
N ALA A 258 -22.06 9.97 3.90
CA ALA A 258 -21.58 10.41 2.59
C ALA A 258 -20.90 9.25 1.85
N ARG A 259 -21.42 8.87 0.68
CA ARG A 259 -20.74 7.95 -0.24
C ARG A 259 -19.91 8.75 -1.22
N LEU A 260 -18.62 8.47 -1.30
CA LEU A 260 -17.69 9.05 -2.27
C LEU A 260 -17.28 7.96 -3.24
N ILE A 261 -17.36 8.25 -4.53
CA ILE A 261 -17.05 7.36 -5.64
C ILE A 261 -15.90 7.99 -6.44
N GLY A 262 -14.89 7.19 -6.75
CA GLY A 262 -13.71 7.57 -7.53
C GLY A 262 -12.41 7.51 -6.72
N ASN A 263 -11.29 7.48 -7.43
CA ASN A 263 -9.97 7.68 -6.86
C ASN A 263 -9.69 9.19 -6.70
N PRO A 264 -9.26 9.67 -5.52
CA PRO A 264 -8.92 11.09 -5.32
C PRO A 264 -7.83 11.63 -6.26
N TRP A 265 -7.02 10.74 -6.85
CA TRP A 265 -5.74 11.11 -7.46
C TRP A 265 -5.66 10.98 -8.98
N ASP A 266 -6.60 10.32 -9.66
CA ASP A 266 -6.40 10.00 -11.10
C ASP A 266 -7.65 9.63 -11.91
N GLU A 267 -8.87 9.71 -11.36
CA GLU A 267 -10.06 9.25 -12.09
C GLU A 267 -10.93 10.40 -12.61
N ALA A 268 -11.34 10.29 -13.87
CA ALA A 268 -12.31 11.18 -14.47
C ALA A 268 -13.71 10.90 -13.89
N GLY A 269 -14.29 11.90 -13.22
CA GLY A 269 -15.66 11.86 -12.70
C GLY A 269 -15.81 11.36 -11.26
N PRO A 270 -15.01 11.85 -10.28
CA PRO A 270 -15.32 11.59 -8.87
C PRO A 270 -16.71 12.14 -8.58
N SER A 271 -17.53 11.37 -7.87
CA SER A 271 -18.87 11.81 -7.48
C SER A 271 -19.19 11.43 -6.06
N TRP A 272 -20.12 12.15 -5.45
CA TRP A 272 -20.50 11.89 -4.07
C TRP A 272 -22.00 12.08 -3.88
N ARG A 273 -22.54 11.52 -2.80
CA ARG A 273 -23.94 11.72 -2.42
C ARG A 273 -24.12 11.56 -0.90
N LEU A 274 -24.97 12.41 -0.31
CA LEU A 274 -25.55 12.16 1.01
C LEU A 274 -26.62 11.07 0.90
N LEU A 275 -26.59 10.10 1.81
CA LEU A 275 -27.47 8.94 1.78
C LEU A 275 -28.72 9.11 2.65
N ASP A 276 -28.72 10.09 3.56
CA ASP A 276 -29.74 10.26 4.60
C ASP A 276 -30.57 11.56 4.45
N GLU A 277 -30.59 12.17 3.27
CA GLU A 277 -31.49 13.29 2.93
C GLU A 277 -32.84 12.83 2.35
#